data_AF-A0A6F8SII3-F1
#
_entry.id   AF-A0A6F8SII3-F1
#
_cell.length_a   1.000
_cell.length_b   1.000
_cell.length_c   1.000
_cell.angle_alpha   90.00
_cell.angle_beta   90.00
_cell.angle_gamma   90.00
#
_symmetry.space_group_name_H-M   'P 1'
#
loop_
_entity.id
_entity.type
_entity.pdbx_description
1 polymer ?
#
loop_
_entity_poly.entity_id
_entity_poly.type
_entity_poly.pdbx_seq_one_letter_code
_entity_poly.pdbx_strand_id
1 'polypeptide(L)'
;MRSFNPRSAAPVQDNTGKASAPIAQNDSQLNSDPTDQSATNRKIGKDSASLQKVPRRVTVATWVVRLCFAFVFVVNVQCALGFALTPEAYMGAYELAGVPGRVATQGIGIAFLMWNCTYPPVIWQPCRHRALAGVVLAQQIVGLVGESLIRATLPVGHDLLASSVDLFITFDAAGLLLMSASWGFLLLLERRVKQSALRQKIEISSC
;
A
#
# COMPACT_ATOMS: atom_id res chain seq x y z
N MET A 1 -5.28 45.68 -8.35
CA MET A 1 -5.25 44.62 -9.40
C MET A 1 -5.18 43.28 -8.68
N ARG A 2 -6.09 42.30 -8.78
CA ARG A 2 -7.33 42.06 -9.54
C ARG A 2 -8.34 41.46 -8.56
N SER A 3 -9.59 41.91 -8.62
CA SER A 3 -10.74 41.36 -7.88
C SER A 3 -11.50 40.40 -8.81
N PHE A 4 -11.82 39.21 -8.33
CA PHE A 4 -12.65 38.23 -9.04
C PHE A 4 -14.13 38.47 -8.69
N ASN A 5 -14.97 38.68 -9.70
CA ASN A 5 -16.42 38.84 -9.56
C ASN A 5 -17.14 37.75 -10.39
N PRO A 6 -18.01 36.91 -9.81
CA PRO A 6 -18.79 35.92 -10.53
C PRO A 6 -20.25 36.35 -10.65
N ARG A 7 -20.72 36.68 -11.86
CA ARG A 7 -22.14 36.63 -12.25
C ARG A 7 -22.34 37.06 -13.70
N SER A 8 -22.87 36.14 -14.50
CA SER A 8 -23.67 36.41 -15.69
C SER A 8 -24.21 35.06 -16.19
N ALA A 9 -25.42 34.84 -16.66
CA ALA A 9 -26.75 35.43 -16.52
C ALA A 9 -27.67 34.37 -17.18
N ALA A 10 -28.88 34.15 -16.65
CA ALA A 10 -29.94 33.38 -17.34
C ALA A 10 -30.54 34.23 -18.51
N PRO A 11 -31.48 33.75 -19.37
CA PRO A 11 -32.79 33.25 -18.94
C PRO A 11 -33.43 32.10 -19.76
N VAL A 12 -34.48 31.58 -19.13
CA VAL A 12 -35.51 30.63 -19.55
C VAL A 12 -36.41 31.22 -20.65
N GLN A 13 -36.87 30.38 -21.58
CA GLN A 13 -37.97 30.71 -22.48
C GLN A 13 -38.93 29.51 -22.59
N ASP A 14 -40.16 29.76 -22.15
CA ASP A 14 -41.34 28.89 -22.23
C ASP A 14 -42.11 29.23 -23.52
N ASN A 15 -42.66 28.23 -24.22
CA ASN A 15 -43.74 28.51 -25.17
C ASN A 15 -44.61 27.28 -25.49
N THR A 16 -45.90 27.55 -25.35
CA THR A 16 -47.10 26.74 -25.54
C THR A 16 -47.39 26.32 -26.99
N GLY A 17 -48.09 25.18 -27.18
CA GLY A 17 -49.27 25.17 -28.06
C GLY A 17 -49.42 24.07 -29.12
N LYS A 18 -50.56 23.37 -29.00
CA LYS A 18 -51.49 22.86 -30.04
C LYS A 18 -51.36 21.41 -30.58
N ALA A 19 -52.56 20.81 -30.60
CA ALA A 19 -52.94 19.45 -30.91
C ALA A 19 -53.20 19.18 -32.41
N SER A 20 -53.23 17.91 -32.83
CA SER A 20 -54.24 17.33 -33.73
C SER A 20 -54.12 15.80 -33.92
N ALA A 21 -55.21 15.11 -33.56
CA ALA A 21 -55.91 13.98 -34.21
C ALA A 21 -55.33 12.54 -34.26
N PRO A 22 -56.22 11.51 -34.30
CA PRO A 22 -55.94 10.13 -33.91
C PRO A 22 -55.79 9.16 -35.10
N ILE A 23 -55.01 8.09 -34.95
CA ILE A 23 -55.00 6.99 -35.92
C ILE A 23 -54.96 5.63 -35.20
N ALA A 24 -56.05 4.89 -35.43
CA ALA A 24 -56.22 3.44 -35.54
C ALA A 24 -55.26 2.50 -34.80
N GLN A 25 -55.90 1.77 -33.89
CA GLN A 25 -55.63 0.43 -33.38
C GLN A 25 -55.06 -0.55 -34.42
N ASN A 26 -54.03 -1.30 -34.04
CA ASN A 26 -53.78 -2.63 -34.58
C ASN A 26 -53.26 -3.55 -33.46
N ASP A 27 -54.16 -4.42 -33.02
CA ASP A 27 -53.94 -5.50 -32.07
C ASP A 27 -53.14 -6.61 -32.76
N SER A 28 -51.97 -6.95 -32.22
CA SER A 28 -51.34 -8.29 -32.27
C SER A 28 -49.88 -8.16 -31.86
N GLN A 29 -49.52 -8.63 -30.66
CA GLN A 29 -48.30 -9.42 -30.42
C GLN A 29 -48.21 -9.75 -28.91
N LEU A 30 -48.66 -10.97 -28.63
CA LEU A 30 -48.02 -11.92 -27.71
C LEU A 30 -47.77 -11.45 -26.27
N ASN A 31 -48.77 -11.75 -25.44
CA ASN A 31 -48.67 -11.94 -24.00
C ASN A 31 -47.37 -12.69 -23.63
N SER A 32 -46.38 -11.98 -23.09
CA SER A 32 -45.27 -12.58 -22.35
C SER A 32 -45.40 -12.16 -20.90
N ASP A 33 -45.65 -13.15 -20.06
CA ASP A 33 -45.89 -13.04 -18.64
C ASP A 33 -44.74 -12.27 -17.93
N PRO A 34 -45.02 -11.17 -17.21
CA PRO A 34 -43.99 -10.40 -16.50
C PRO A 34 -43.28 -11.17 -15.39
N THR A 35 -43.84 -12.29 -14.94
CA THR A 35 -43.33 -13.03 -13.78
C THR A 35 -42.10 -13.90 -14.07
N ASP A 36 -41.85 -14.26 -15.33
CA ASP A 36 -40.74 -15.18 -15.69
C ASP A 36 -39.40 -14.45 -15.95
N GLN A 37 -39.45 -13.19 -16.39
CA GLN A 37 -38.25 -12.35 -16.58
C GLN A 37 -37.62 -11.89 -15.26
N SER A 38 -38.43 -11.77 -14.19
CA SER A 38 -37.93 -11.39 -12.86
C SER A 38 -37.16 -12.52 -12.19
N ALA A 39 -37.61 -13.77 -12.35
CA ALA A 39 -36.96 -14.95 -11.80
C ALA A 39 -35.64 -15.26 -12.54
N THR A 40 -35.62 -15.12 -13.86
CA THR A 40 -34.42 -15.29 -14.69
C THR A 40 -33.38 -14.18 -14.45
N ASN A 41 -33.78 -12.90 -14.36
CA ASN A 41 -32.86 -11.82 -13.99
C ASN A 41 -32.32 -11.96 -12.56
N ARG A 42 -33.14 -12.43 -11.60
CA ARG A 42 -32.69 -12.67 -10.22
C ARG A 42 -31.67 -13.80 -10.15
N LYS A 43 -31.81 -14.84 -10.99
CA LYS A 43 -30.86 -15.96 -11.05
C LYS A 43 -29.55 -15.55 -11.71
N ILE A 44 -29.62 -14.83 -12.84
CA ILE A 44 -28.44 -14.29 -13.55
C ILE A 44 -27.69 -13.27 -12.67
N GLY A 45 -28.40 -12.42 -11.91
CA GLY A 45 -27.78 -11.48 -10.97
C GLY A 45 -27.14 -12.14 -9.74
N LYS A 46 -27.64 -13.31 -9.33
CA LYS A 46 -27.09 -14.07 -8.20
C LYS A 46 -25.86 -14.89 -8.58
N ASP A 47 -25.78 -15.35 -9.83
CA ASP A 47 -24.64 -16.09 -10.39
C ASP A 47 -23.51 -15.15 -10.87
N SER A 48 -23.87 -13.93 -11.32
CA SER A 48 -22.91 -12.85 -11.65
C SER A 48 -22.26 -12.22 -10.41
N ALA A 49 -22.86 -12.42 -9.23
CA ALA A 49 -22.28 -12.10 -7.94
C ALA A 49 -21.52 -13.29 -7.33
N SER A 50 -20.95 -14.16 -8.17
CA SER A 50 -19.81 -14.96 -7.78
C SER A 50 -18.67 -14.00 -7.43
N LEU A 51 -18.68 -13.53 -6.17
CA LEU A 51 -17.55 -12.89 -5.51
C LEU A 51 -16.33 -13.68 -5.93
N GLN A 52 -15.53 -13.12 -6.83
CA GLN A 52 -14.31 -13.74 -7.32
C GLN A 52 -13.40 -13.87 -6.10
N LYS A 53 -13.52 -15.00 -5.41
CA LYS A 53 -12.97 -15.20 -4.08
C LYS A 53 -11.46 -15.22 -4.27
N VAL A 54 -10.79 -14.21 -3.68
CA VAL A 54 -9.32 -14.13 -3.72
C VAL A 54 -8.77 -15.48 -3.26
N PRO A 55 -7.85 -16.12 -4.01
CA PRO A 55 -7.36 -17.44 -3.64
C PRO A 55 -6.77 -17.42 -2.24
N ARG A 56 -7.13 -18.43 -1.41
CA ARG A 56 -6.68 -18.53 -0.01
C ARG A 56 -5.16 -18.36 0.14
N ARG A 57 -4.38 -18.87 -0.81
CA ARG A 57 -2.91 -18.74 -0.82
C ARG A 57 -2.44 -17.28 -0.93
N VAL A 58 -3.10 -16.46 -1.75
CA VAL A 58 -2.82 -15.02 -1.88
C VAL A 58 -3.18 -14.31 -0.58
N THR A 59 -4.34 -14.62 0.01
CA THR A 59 -4.75 -14.06 1.30
C THR A 59 -3.73 -14.35 2.41
N VAL A 60 -3.27 -15.60 2.52
CA VAL A 60 -2.25 -15.99 3.50
C VAL A 60 -0.94 -15.24 3.23
N ALA A 61 -0.47 -15.19 1.98
CA ALA A 61 0.74 -14.46 1.63
C ALA A 61 0.64 -12.95 1.92
N THR A 62 -0.53 -12.35 1.71
CA THR A 62 -0.79 -10.96 2.11
C THR A 62 -0.60 -10.79 3.62
N TRP A 63 -1.15 -11.68 4.45
CA TRP A 63 -0.96 -11.62 5.89
C TRP A 63 0.51 -11.79 6.30
N VAL A 64 1.25 -12.70 5.67
CA VAL A 64 2.69 -12.86 5.92
C VAL A 64 3.43 -11.56 5.62
N VAL A 65 3.18 -10.93 4.47
CA VAL A 65 3.77 -9.61 4.14
C VAL A 65 3.46 -8.58 5.22
N ARG A 66 2.21 -8.51 5.68
CA ARG A 66 1.81 -7.56 6.75
C ARG A 66 2.61 -7.79 8.03
N LEU A 67 2.75 -9.05 8.46
CA LEU A 67 3.48 -9.40 9.67
C LEU A 67 4.98 -9.09 9.53
N CYS A 68 5.59 -9.41 8.38
CA CYS A 68 6.98 -9.11 8.11
C CYS A 68 7.27 -7.61 8.15
N PHE A 69 6.48 -6.79 7.43
CA PHE A 69 6.65 -5.34 7.43
C PHE A 69 6.32 -4.73 8.81
N ALA A 70 5.30 -5.24 9.51
CA ALA A 70 4.93 -4.76 10.84
C ALA A 70 6.00 -5.06 11.88
N PHE A 71 6.64 -6.23 11.81
CA PHE A 71 7.74 -6.57 12.71
C PHE A 71 8.90 -5.59 12.57
N VAL A 72 9.37 -5.36 11.33
CA VAL A 72 10.45 -4.40 11.06
C VAL A 72 10.06 -2.99 11.50
N PHE A 73 8.83 -2.57 11.18
CA PHE A 73 8.29 -1.27 11.60
C PHE A 73 8.32 -1.10 13.13
N VAL A 74 7.88 -2.10 13.89
CA VAL A 74 7.84 -2.00 15.36
C VAL A 74 9.25 -1.90 15.94
N VAL A 75 10.19 -2.71 15.46
CA VAL A 75 11.59 -2.68 15.92
C VAL A 75 12.22 -1.31 15.61
N ASN A 76 12.01 -0.80 14.39
CA ASN A 76 12.53 0.51 13.99
C ASN A 76 11.91 1.65 14.79
N VAL A 77 10.60 1.65 15.00
CA VAL A 77 9.92 2.67 15.80
C VAL A 77 10.35 2.61 17.26
N GLN A 78 10.55 1.42 17.83
CA GLN A 78 11.09 1.28 19.18
C GLN A 78 12.48 1.93 19.30
N CYS A 79 13.37 1.67 18.34
CA CYS A 79 14.69 2.30 18.29
C CYS A 79 14.57 3.83 18.18
N ALA A 80 13.72 4.30 17.27
CA ALA A 80 13.48 5.72 17.03
C ALA A 80 12.97 6.46 18.28
N LEU A 81 12.01 5.86 18.99
CA LEU A 81 11.48 6.39 20.24
C LEU A 81 12.52 6.36 21.36
N GLY A 82 13.35 5.32 21.43
CA GLY A 82 14.47 5.25 22.37
C GLY A 82 15.42 6.44 22.20
N PHE A 83 15.81 6.73 20.95
CA PHE A 83 16.67 7.87 20.62
C PHE A 83 16.01 9.23 20.88
N ALA A 84 14.71 9.37 20.57
CA ALA A 84 14.00 10.64 20.72
C ALA A 84 13.65 10.97 22.19
N LEU A 85 13.22 9.98 22.97
CA LEU A 85 12.66 10.17 24.31
C LEU A 85 13.68 9.90 25.43
N THR A 86 14.65 9.02 25.19
CA THR A 86 15.67 8.64 26.17
C THR A 86 17.10 8.71 25.58
N PRO A 87 17.48 9.84 24.94
CA PRO A 87 18.75 9.98 24.22
C PRO A 87 20.01 9.70 25.08
N GLU A 88 19.95 10.04 26.37
CA GLU A 88 21.07 9.86 27.31
C GLU A 88 21.49 8.38 27.46
N ALA A 89 20.56 7.44 27.26
CA ALA A 89 20.86 6.01 27.30
C ALA A 89 21.63 5.50 26.08
N TYR A 90 21.64 6.27 24.98
CA TYR A 90 22.17 5.83 23.68
C TYR A 90 23.34 6.67 23.19
N MET A 91 23.43 7.95 23.58
CA MET A 91 24.46 8.86 23.07
C MET A 91 25.89 8.38 23.36
N GLY A 92 26.12 7.70 24.49
CA GLY A 92 27.42 7.10 24.81
C GLY A 92 27.85 6.04 23.79
N ALA A 93 26.90 5.29 23.23
CA ALA A 93 27.13 4.31 22.16
C ALA A 93 27.67 4.95 20.87
N TYR A 94 27.44 6.26 20.71
CA TYR A 94 27.91 7.07 19.61
C TYR A 94 29.08 7.99 19.99
N GLU A 95 29.67 7.82 21.17
CA GLU A 95 30.71 8.68 21.74
C GLU A 95 30.30 10.16 21.82
N LEU A 96 28.99 10.41 21.88
CA LEU A 96 28.41 11.74 22.01
C LEU A 96 28.29 12.11 23.49
N ALA A 97 28.53 13.38 23.81
CA ALA A 97 28.52 13.91 25.17
C ALA A 97 27.79 15.27 25.26
N GLY A 98 27.27 15.56 26.45
CA GLY A 98 26.66 16.84 26.79
C GLY A 98 25.41 17.20 25.98
N VAL A 99 25.06 18.49 26.03
CA VAL A 99 23.85 19.02 25.37
C VAL A 99 23.84 18.79 23.86
N PRO A 100 24.94 19.01 23.10
CA PRO A 100 24.94 18.77 21.66
C PRO A 100 24.71 17.30 21.33
N GLY A 101 25.32 16.37 22.08
CA GLY A 101 25.14 14.93 21.90
C GLY A 101 23.69 14.51 22.10
N ARG A 102 23.07 14.95 23.19
CA ARG A 102 21.64 14.71 23.45
C ARG A 102 20.76 15.16 22.27
N VAL A 103 20.91 16.42 21.83
CA VAL A 103 20.08 16.98 20.76
C VAL A 103 20.32 16.25 19.44
N ALA A 104 21.56 15.86 19.12
CA ALA A 104 21.88 15.08 17.94
C ALA A 104 21.20 13.69 17.96
N THR A 105 21.30 12.96 19.08
CA THR A 105 20.63 11.65 19.23
C THR A 105 19.11 11.78 19.11
N GLN A 106 18.50 12.82 19.69
CA GLN A 106 17.07 13.07 19.52
C GLN A 106 16.69 13.35 18.07
N GLY A 107 17.50 14.14 17.36
CA GLY A 107 17.34 14.41 15.94
C GLY A 107 17.37 13.13 15.09
N ILE A 108 18.30 12.22 15.38
CA ILE A 108 18.37 10.90 14.73
C ILE A 108 17.09 10.10 15.00
N GLY A 109 16.59 10.08 16.24
CA GLY A 109 15.33 9.42 16.58
C GLY A 109 14.14 9.95 15.78
N ILE A 110 14.02 11.28 15.65
CA ILE A 110 12.97 11.92 14.84
C ILE A 110 13.13 11.58 13.34
N ALA A 111 14.35 11.59 12.82
CA ALA A 111 14.63 11.21 11.44
C ALA A 111 14.22 9.75 11.16
N PHE A 112 14.53 8.83 12.08
CA PHE A 112 14.06 7.44 12.03
C PHE A 112 12.53 7.35 12.01
N LEU A 113 11.82 8.10 12.86
CA LEU A 113 10.35 8.12 12.83
C LEU A 113 9.82 8.61 11.48
N MET A 114 10.41 9.68 10.92
CA MET A 114 10.05 10.23 9.62
C MET A 114 10.19 9.18 8.51
N TRP A 115 11.30 8.44 8.48
CA TRP A 115 11.50 7.38 7.49
C TRP A 115 10.54 6.21 7.63
N ASN A 116 9.99 5.97 8.84
CA ASN A 116 9.03 4.90 9.08
C ASN A 116 7.58 5.24 8.68
N CYS A 117 7.27 6.50 8.33
CA CYS A 117 5.92 6.92 7.90
C CYS A 117 5.40 6.20 6.65
N THR A 118 6.28 5.58 5.86
CA THR A 118 5.92 4.81 4.65
C THR A 118 5.42 3.40 4.96
N TYR A 119 5.71 2.85 6.13
CA TYR A 119 5.32 1.49 6.52
C TYR A 119 3.82 1.31 6.75
N PRO A 120 3.10 2.17 7.50
CA PRO A 120 1.70 1.92 7.85
C PRO A 120 0.77 1.69 6.65
N PRO A 121 0.85 2.47 5.54
CA PRO A 121 0.01 2.21 4.37
C PRO A 121 0.35 0.88 3.67
N VAL A 122 1.61 0.46 3.69
CA VAL A 122 2.05 -0.84 3.14
C VAL A 122 1.53 -1.98 4.00
N ILE A 123 1.63 -1.89 5.32
CA ILE A 123 1.09 -2.89 6.26
C ILE A 123 -0.44 -2.96 6.12
N TRP A 124 -1.12 -1.83 6.02
CA TRP A 124 -2.57 -1.79 5.88
C TRP A 124 -3.04 -2.47 4.59
N GLN A 125 -2.50 -2.08 3.43
CA GLN A 125 -2.93 -2.60 2.13
C GLN A 125 -1.74 -2.78 1.17
N PRO A 126 -0.96 -3.87 1.31
CA PRO A 126 0.28 -4.04 0.56
C PRO A 126 0.04 -4.21 -0.94
N CYS A 127 -1.04 -4.89 -1.35
CA CYS A 127 -1.40 -5.05 -2.76
C CYS A 127 -1.80 -3.75 -3.46
N ARG A 128 -2.30 -2.75 -2.70
CA ARG A 128 -2.67 -1.41 -3.21
C ARG A 128 -1.43 -0.51 -3.29
N HIS A 129 -0.57 -0.54 -2.26
CA HIS A 129 0.58 0.37 -2.13
C HIS A 129 1.90 -0.28 -2.59
N ARG A 130 1.91 -0.93 -3.75
CA ARG A 130 3.08 -1.67 -4.27
C ARG A 130 4.31 -0.80 -4.47
N ALA A 131 4.11 0.40 -5.02
CA ALA A 131 5.19 1.37 -5.22
C ALA A 131 5.80 1.79 -3.88
N LEU A 132 4.96 2.00 -2.86
CA LEU A 132 5.41 2.37 -1.52
C LEU A 132 6.15 1.23 -0.83
N ALA A 133 5.76 -0.03 -1.05
CA ALA A 133 6.54 -1.18 -0.60
C ALA A 133 7.94 -1.18 -1.24
N GLY A 134 8.05 -0.82 -2.52
CA GLY A 134 9.34 -0.61 -3.18
C GLY A 134 10.16 0.52 -2.56
N VAL A 135 9.52 1.63 -2.18
CA VAL A 135 10.17 2.75 -1.46
C VAL A 135 10.69 2.30 -0.11
N VAL A 136 9.90 1.55 0.68
CA VAL A 136 10.33 1.00 1.98
C VAL A 136 11.58 0.13 1.82
N LEU A 137 11.60 -0.77 0.83
CA LEU A 137 12.77 -1.60 0.55
C LEU A 137 13.98 -0.77 0.12
N ALA A 138 13.78 0.26 -0.69
CA ALA A 138 14.86 1.16 -1.10
C ALA A 138 15.42 1.96 0.08
N GLN A 139 14.57 2.44 0.99
CA GLN A 139 15.00 3.09 2.23
C GLN A 139 15.88 2.15 3.07
N GLN A 140 15.49 0.88 3.21
CA GLN A 140 16.26 -0.11 3.95
C GLN A 140 17.60 -0.44 3.29
N ILE A 141 17.65 -0.49 1.95
CA ILE A 141 18.91 -0.67 1.21
C ILE A 141 19.84 0.52 1.45
N VAL A 142 19.31 1.73 1.43
CA VAL A 142 20.11 2.95 1.70
C VAL A 142 20.67 2.93 3.12
N GLY A 143 19.88 2.53 4.12
CA GLY A 143 20.34 2.33 5.50
C GLY A 143 21.50 1.33 5.57
N LEU A 144 21.26 0.10 5.10
CA LEU A 144 22.24 -0.98 5.10
C LEU A 144 23.57 -0.59 4.41
N VAL A 145 23.49 0.01 3.21
CA VAL A 145 24.67 0.43 2.47
C VAL A 145 25.38 1.57 3.19
N GLY A 146 24.65 2.58 3.66
CA GLY A 146 25.21 3.72 4.39
C GLY A 146 25.95 3.29 5.65
N GLU A 147 25.34 2.42 6.46
CA GLU A 147 25.92 1.89 7.68
C GLU A 147 27.14 1.01 7.41
N SER A 148 27.08 0.17 6.37
CA SER A 148 28.23 -0.64 5.94
C SER A 148 29.41 0.22 5.52
N LEU A 149 29.17 1.34 4.83
CA LEU A 149 30.21 2.30 4.44
C LEU A 149 30.78 3.06 5.64
N ILE A 150 29.93 3.44 6.60
CA ILE A 150 30.39 4.03 7.87
C ILE A 150 31.28 3.02 8.60
N ARG A 151 30.86 1.77 8.72
CA ARG A 151 31.61 0.71 9.41
C ARG A 151 32.96 0.42 8.76
N ALA A 152 33.04 0.51 7.43
CA ALA A 152 34.26 0.28 6.67
C ALA A 152 35.26 1.45 6.75
N THR A 153 34.78 2.67 6.98
CA THR A 153 35.63 3.88 7.09
C THR A 153 35.97 4.27 8.53
N LEU A 154 35.38 3.59 9.51
CA LEU A 154 35.60 3.87 10.92
C LEU A 154 37.03 3.53 11.36
N PRO A 155 37.78 4.47 11.96
CA PRO A 155 39.12 4.21 12.49
C PRO A 155 39.12 3.20 13.64
N VAL A 156 40.28 2.56 13.85
CA VAL A 156 40.51 1.69 15.01
C VAL A 156 40.49 2.52 16.30
N GLY A 157 39.94 1.97 17.38
CA GLY A 157 39.83 2.63 18.69
C GLY A 157 38.40 3.03 19.08
N HIS A 158 37.43 2.77 18.20
CA HIS A 158 36.01 3.11 18.38
C HIS A 158 35.12 1.84 18.50
N ASP A 159 35.54 0.88 19.34
CA ASP A 159 34.91 -0.46 19.39
C ASP A 159 33.42 -0.42 19.77
N LEU A 160 33.05 0.47 20.70
CA LEU A 160 31.66 0.66 21.13
C LEU A 160 30.78 1.23 19.99
N LEU A 161 31.32 2.21 19.26
CA LEU A 161 30.66 2.81 18.11
C LEU A 161 30.54 1.80 16.96
N ALA A 162 31.59 1.03 16.70
CA ALA A 162 31.59 -0.06 15.72
C ALA A 162 30.51 -1.10 16.03
N SER A 163 30.43 -1.56 17.28
CA SER A 163 29.40 -2.52 17.71
C SER A 163 27.99 -1.96 17.56
N SER A 164 27.81 -0.65 17.76
CA SER A 164 26.51 0.00 17.58
C SER A 164 26.13 0.01 16.10
N VAL A 165 27.05 0.36 15.20
CA VAL A 165 26.82 0.31 13.74
C VAL A 165 26.56 -1.13 13.27
N ASP A 166 27.28 -2.12 13.79
CA ASP A 166 27.10 -3.54 13.42
C ASP A 166 25.70 -4.07 13.78
N LEU A 167 25.11 -3.57 14.88
CA LEU A 167 23.72 -3.87 15.22
C LEU A 167 22.75 -3.31 14.17
N PHE A 168 22.92 -2.06 13.74
CA PHE A 168 22.10 -1.47 12.69
C PHE A 168 22.20 -2.24 11.38
N ILE A 169 23.42 -2.55 10.91
CA ILE A 169 23.67 -3.39 9.73
C ILE A 169 22.92 -4.72 9.83
N THR A 170 22.99 -5.36 10.99
CA THR A 170 22.36 -6.66 11.22
C THR A 170 20.83 -6.56 11.14
N PHE A 171 20.23 -5.57 11.78
CA PHE A 171 18.78 -5.35 11.75
C PHE A 171 18.30 -4.98 10.35
N ASP A 172 19.01 -4.11 9.66
CA ASP A 172 18.70 -3.66 8.31
C ASP A 172 18.79 -4.82 7.30
N ALA A 173 19.84 -5.64 7.38
CA ALA A 173 19.99 -6.81 6.52
C ALA A 173 18.89 -7.86 6.78
N ALA A 174 18.62 -8.17 8.04
CA ALA A 174 17.59 -9.13 8.42
C ALA A 174 16.18 -8.65 8.01
N GLY A 175 15.89 -7.37 8.25
CA GLY A 175 14.63 -6.73 7.88
C GLY A 175 14.44 -6.70 6.36
N LEU A 176 15.47 -6.31 5.61
CA LEU A 176 15.45 -6.30 4.15
C LEU A 176 15.19 -7.70 3.58
N LEU A 177 15.87 -8.73 4.10
CA LEU A 177 15.67 -10.10 3.67
C LEU A 177 14.23 -10.56 3.94
N LEU A 178 13.72 -10.34 5.15
CA LEU A 178 12.38 -10.75 5.57
C LEU A 178 11.29 -10.09 4.71
N MET A 179 11.38 -8.77 4.51
CA MET A 179 10.41 -8.01 3.73
C MET A 179 10.49 -8.33 2.24
N SER A 180 11.69 -8.40 1.66
CA SER A 180 11.87 -8.70 0.23
C SER A 180 11.42 -10.12 -0.12
N ALA A 181 11.72 -11.11 0.74
CA ALA A 181 11.29 -12.50 0.54
C ALA A 181 9.77 -12.65 0.59
N SER A 182 9.12 -12.10 1.62
CA SER A 182 7.65 -12.16 1.75
C SER A 182 6.95 -11.41 0.62
N TRP A 183 7.45 -10.22 0.26
CA TRP A 183 6.90 -9.41 -0.82
C TRP A 183 7.07 -10.07 -2.19
N GLY A 184 8.27 -10.57 -2.48
CA GLY A 184 8.57 -11.31 -3.71
C GLY A 184 7.69 -12.55 -3.84
N PHE A 185 7.48 -13.30 -2.76
CA PHE A 185 6.59 -14.46 -2.75
C PHE A 185 5.14 -14.09 -3.06
N LEU A 186 4.61 -13.01 -2.48
CA LEU A 186 3.26 -12.51 -2.78
C LEU A 186 3.13 -12.14 -4.27
N LEU A 187 4.10 -11.40 -4.83
CA LEU A 187 4.09 -11.02 -6.25
C LEU A 187 4.14 -12.24 -7.18
N LEU A 188 4.94 -13.26 -6.83
CA LEU A 188 5.01 -14.51 -7.59
C LEU A 188 3.67 -15.26 -7.57
N LEU A 189 3.01 -15.36 -6.42
CA LEU A 189 1.70 -16.01 -6.30
C LEU A 189 0.63 -15.28 -7.10
N GLU A 190 0.55 -13.95 -7.01
CA GLU A 190 -0.40 -13.17 -7.79
C GLU A 190 -0.21 -13.36 -9.30
N ARG A 191 1.05 -13.38 -9.76
CA ARG A 191 1.38 -13.64 -11.18
C ARG A 191 0.89 -15.02 -11.62
N ARG A 192 1.14 -16.06 -10.83
CA ARG A 192 0.70 -17.44 -11.14
C ARG A 192 -0.82 -17.57 -11.18
N VAL A 193 -1.53 -16.95 -10.24
CA VAL A 193 -3.00 -16.93 -10.23
C VAL A 193 -3.54 -16.24 -11.49
N LYS A 194 -2.99 -15.06 -11.83
CA LYS A 194 -3.41 -14.32 -13.03
C LYS A 194 -3.18 -15.12 -14.31
N GLN A 195 -2.02 -15.77 -14.44
CA GLN A 195 -1.70 -16.62 -15.59
C GLN A 195 -2.63 -17.84 -15.71
N SER A 196 -2.97 -18.47 -14.59
CA SER A 196 -3.89 -19.62 -14.56
C SER A 196 -5.28 -19.21 -15.03
N ALA A 197 -5.79 -18.07 -14.56
CA ALA A 197 -7.08 -17.52 -14.98
C ALA A 197 -7.10 -17.14 -16.47
N LEU A 198 -6.01 -16.57 -16.99
CA LEU A 198 -5.88 -16.24 -18.42
C LEU A 198 -5.87 -17.51 -19.29
N ARG A 199 -5.12 -18.55 -18.90
CA ARG A 199 -5.09 -19.83 -19.62
C ARG A 199 -6.47 -20.48 -19.69
N GLN A 200 -7.17 -20.55 -18.56
CA GLN A 200 -8.53 -21.10 -18.49
C GLN A 200 -9.50 -20.33 -19.39
N LYS A 201 -9.40 -18.99 -19.46
CA LYS A 201 -10.25 -18.17 -20.33
C LYS A 201 -9.99 -18.45 -21.82
N ILE A 202 -8.74 -18.68 -22.21
CA ILE A 202 -8.35 -19.00 -23.60
C ILE A 202 -8.89 -20.39 -24.01
N GLU A 203 -8.77 -21.37 -23.12
CA GLU A 203 -9.28 -22.73 -23.35
C GLU A 203 -10.80 -22.74 -23.54
N ILE A 204 -11.56 -22.04 -22.68
CA ILE A 204 -13.02 -21.93 -22.78
C ILE A 204 -13.45 -21.21 -24.08
N SER A 205 -12.71 -20.19 -24.52
CA SER A 205 -13.04 -19.45 -25.74
C SER A 205 -12.71 -20.21 -27.03
N SER A 206 -12.01 -21.33 -26.94
CA SER A 206 -11.60 -22.16 -28.08
C SER A 206 -12.52 -23.38 -28.29
N CYS A 207 -13.52 -23.56 -27.41
CA CYS A 207 -14.58 -24.57 -27.51
C CYS A 207 -15.89 -23.92 -27.97
#